data_AF-A0A699Z3K8-F1
#
_entry.id   AF-A0A699Z3K8-F1
#
_cell.length_a   1.000
_cell.length_b   1.000
_cell.length_c   1.000
_cell.angle_alpha   90.00
_cell.angle_beta   90.00
_cell.angle_gamma   90.00
#
_symmetry.space_group_name_H-M   'P 1'
#
loop_
_entity.id
_entity.type
_entity.pdbx_description
1 polymer ?
#
loop_
_entity_poly.entity_id
_entity_poly.type
_entity_poly.pdbx_seq_one_letter_code
_entity_poly.pdbx_strand_id
1 'polypeptide(L)' 'MQSCVGQTLGRIEVAAVLAALLGTFRVELAPAMGGREAIQAREATMITLQLRGAMGMRMVLHPRWLP' A
#
# COMPACT_ATOMS: atom_id res chain seq x y z
N MET A 1 -8.32 16.39 23.73
CA MET A 1 -7.67 15.52 22.73
C MET A 1 -8.69 14.52 22.25
N GLN A 2 -9.12 14.60 20.99
CA GLN A 2 -9.92 13.53 20.37
C GLN A 2 -8.95 12.59 19.66
N SER A 3 -8.74 11.40 20.22
CA SER A 3 -8.03 10.32 19.55
C SER A 3 -8.96 9.62 18.54
N CYS A 4 -8.38 8.98 17.53
CA CYS A 4 -9.15 8.16 16.60
C CYS A 4 -9.72 6.95 17.36
N VAL A 5 -11.05 6.87 17.48
CA VAL A 5 -11.74 5.75 18.16
C VAL A 5 -11.37 4.41 17.53
N GLY A 6 -11.16 4.38 16.22
CA GLY A 6 -10.75 3.19 15.47
C GLY A 6 -9.26 2.87 15.49
N GLN A 7 -8.42 3.59 16.25
CA GLN A 7 -6.96 3.47 16.17
C GLN A 7 -6.46 2.04 16.42
N THR A 8 -7.00 1.36 17.44
CA THR A 8 -6.60 -0.01 17.76
C THR A 8 -7.03 -0.99 16.66
N LEU A 9 -8.30 -0.90 16.23
CA LEU A 9 -8.83 -1.79 15.19
C LEU A 9 -8.09 -1.59 13.86
N GLY A 10 -7.89 -0.34 13.43
CA GLY A 10 -7.19 -0.04 12.19
C GLY A 10 -5.74 -0.54 12.17
N ARG A 11 -5.05 -0.54 13.32
CA ARG A 11 -3.71 -1.15 13.43
C ARG A 11 -3.75 -2.67 13.24
N ILE A 12 -4.75 -3.34 13.82
CA ILE A 12 -4.93 -4.79 13.67
C ILE A 12 -5.25 -5.13 12.21
N GLU A 13 -6.16 -4.40 11.58
CA GLU A 13 -6.54 -4.62 10.17
C GLU A 13 -5.33 -4.47 9.24
N VAL A 14 -4.57 -3.39 9.37
CA VAL A 14 -3.37 -3.17 8.55
C VAL A 14 -2.35 -4.28 8.76
N ALA A 15 -2.08 -4.66 10.00
CA ALA A 15 -1.13 -5.73 10.30
C ALA A 15 -1.59 -7.09 9.74
N ALA A 16 -2.86 -7.43 9.88
CA ALA A 16 -3.42 -8.70 9.39
C ALA A 16 -3.36 -8.78 7.86
N VAL A 17 -3.74 -7.70 7.16
CA VAL A 17 -3.67 -7.64 5.69
C VAL A 17 -2.22 -7.74 5.20
N LEU A 18 -1.29 -7.01 5.82
CA LEU A 18 0.12 -7.08 5.47
C LEU A 18 0.71 -8.47 5.74
N ALA A 19 0.37 -9.10 6.86
CA ALA A 19 0.82 -10.46 7.18
C ALA A 19 0.31 -11.47 6.15
N ALA A 20 -0.97 -11.40 5.79
CA ALA A 20 -1.55 -12.28 4.78
C ALA A 20 -0.92 -12.08 3.40
N LEU A 21 -0.74 -10.83 2.96
CA LEU A 21 -0.12 -10.52 1.66
C LEU A 21 1.35 -10.93 1.61
N LEU A 22 2.14 -10.55 2.61
CA LEU A 22 3.59 -10.73 2.59
C LEU A 22 4.03 -12.15 2.96
N GLY A 23 3.21 -12.89 3.72
CA GLY A 23 3.42 -14.32 3.95
C GLY A 23 3.19 -15.17 2.68
N THR A 24 2.39 -14.65 1.76
CA THR A 24 1.90 -15.36 0.57
C THR A 24 2.67 -14.96 -0.68
N PHE A 25 2.98 -13.67 -0.83
CA PHE A 25 3.59 -13.10 -2.04
C PHE A 25 4.89 -12.33 -1.74
N ARG A 26 5.81 -12.33 -2.70
CA ARG A 26 6.80 -11.26 -2.87
C ARG A 26 6.12 -10.15 -3.68
N VAL A 27 6.15 -8.93 -3.15
CA VAL A 27 5.42 -7.78 -3.71
C VAL A 27 6.45 -6.81 -4.29
N GLU A 28 6.32 -6.47 -5.57
CA GLU A 28 7.20 -5.54 -6.25
C GLU A 28 6.43 -4.39 -6.88
N LEU A 29 7.02 -3.21 -6.93
CA LEU A 29 6.42 -2.07 -7.60
C LEU A 29 6.44 -2.33 -9.12
N ALA A 30 5.29 -2.16 -9.78
CA ALA A 30 5.23 -2.38 -11.23
C ALA A 30 6.16 -1.37 -11.96
N PRO A 31 6.90 -1.79 -13.01
CA PRO A 31 7.86 -0.92 -13.69
C PRO A 31 7.27 0.42 -14.17
N ALA A 32 6.01 0.40 -14.61
CA ALA A 32 5.26 1.58 -15.06
C ALA A 32 5.06 2.66 -13.97
N MET A 33 5.37 2.37 -12.70
CA MET A 33 5.22 3.30 -11.59
C MET A 33 6.45 4.21 -11.39
N GLY A 34 7.59 3.93 -12.03
CA GLY A 34 8.75 4.83 -12.02
C GLY A 34 9.54 4.91 -10.71
N GLY A 35 9.34 3.98 -9.77
CA GLY A 35 10.09 3.95 -8.51
C GLY A 35 9.58 4.93 -7.45
N ARG A 36 10.31 5.07 -6.35
CA ARG A 36 9.91 5.85 -5.17
C ARG A 36 9.67 7.33 -5.50
N GLU A 37 10.60 7.96 -6.23
CA GLU A 37 10.52 9.40 -6.53
C GLU A 37 9.30 9.74 -7.38
N ALA A 38 9.00 8.91 -8.40
CA ALA A 38 7.81 9.08 -9.23
C ALA A 38 6.49 8.88 -8.44
N ILE A 39 6.49 8.02 -7.42
CA ILE A 39 5.36 7.87 -6.50
C ILE A 39 5.19 9.14 -5.65
N GLN A 40 6.26 9.67 -5.07
CA GLN A 40 6.21 10.88 -4.24
C GLN A 40 5.76 12.10 -5.05
N ALA A 41 6.25 12.24 -6.28
CA ALA A 41 5.81 13.32 -7.19
C ALA A 41 4.31 13.26 -7.54
N ARG A 42 3.66 12.11 -7.32
CA ARG A 42 2.22 11.91 -7.54
C ARG A 42 1.40 12.07 -6.27
N GLU A 43 2.00 12.38 -5.13
CA GLU A 43 1.26 12.67 -3.89
C GLU A 43 0.29 13.84 -4.10
N ALA A 44 -0.93 13.66 -3.61
CA ALA A 44 -1.98 14.66 -3.63
C ALA A 44 -2.78 14.59 -2.33
N THR A 45 -3.02 15.76 -1.76
CA THR A 45 -3.87 15.91 -0.58
C THR A 45 -5.31 16.10 -1.04
N MET A 46 -6.16 15.13 -0.72
CA MET A 46 -7.63 15.24 -0.83
C MET A 46 -8.19 15.35 0.60
N ILE A 47 -9.08 14.44 1.02
CA ILE A 47 -9.45 14.26 2.43
C ILE A 47 -8.29 13.61 3.21
N THR A 48 -7.50 12.76 2.53
CA THR A 48 -6.27 12.16 3.04
C THR A 48 -5.15 12.31 2.00
N LEU A 49 -3.90 12.03 2.40
CA LEU A 49 -2.79 11.94 1.46
C LEU A 49 -2.94 10.68 0.60
N GLN A 50 -3.00 10.86 -0.71
CA GLN A 50 -3.23 9.79 -1.68
C GLN A 50 -2.37 9.99 -2.94
N LEU A 51 -2.35 9.03 -3.85
CA LEU A 51 -1.73 9.19 -5.16
C LEU A 51 -2.72 9.79 -6.16
N ARG A 52 -2.27 10.80 -6.91
CA ARG A 52 -3.02 11.41 -8.01
C ARG A 52 -3.17 10.42 -9.18
N GLY A 53 -4.39 10.37 -9.73
CA GLY A 53 -4.75 9.60 -10.93
C GLY A 53 -5.61 8.35 -10.64
N ALA A 54 -6.33 7.89 -11.67
CA ALA A 54 -7.36 6.84 -11.54
C ALA A 54 -6.80 5.40 -11.31
N MET A 55 -5.51 5.16 -11.53
CA MET A 55 -4.95 3.81 -11.53
C MET A 55 -4.25 3.39 -10.23
N GLY A 56 -4.22 4.27 -9.21
CA GLY A 56 -3.58 3.99 -7.92
C GLY A 56 -2.10 3.60 -8.02
N MET A 57 -1.63 2.80 -7.05
CA MET A 57 -0.32 2.15 -7.08
C MET A 57 -0.45 0.74 -7.65
N ARG A 58 0.33 0.42 -8.70
CA ARG A 58 0.35 -0.92 -9.29
C ARG A 58 1.53 -1.72 -8.76
N MET A 59 1.24 -2.94 -8.33
CA MET A 59 2.22 -3.89 -7.82
C MET A 59 2.16 -5.18 -8.63
N VAL A 60 3.28 -5.90 -8.68
CA VAL A 60 3.37 -7.28 -9.17
C VAL A 60 3.47 -8.19 -7.96
N LEU A 61 2.68 -9.26 -7.95
CA LEU A 61 2.65 -10.25 -6.86
C LEU A 61 3.23 -11.57 -7.37
N HIS A 62 4.32 -12.01 -6.76
CA HIS A 62 4.95 -13.31 -7.05
C HIS A 62 4.65 -14.27 -5.92
N PRO A 63 3.96 -15.41 -6.15
CA PRO A 63 3.72 -16.40 -5.10
C PRO A 63 5.04 -16.91 -4.51
N ARG A 64 5.14 -16.99 -3.17
CA ARG A 64 6.36 -17.47 -2.50
C ARG A 64 6.53 -18.99 -2.56
N TRP A 65 5.47 -19.73 -2.85
CA TRP A 65 5.48 -21.19 -2.93
C TRP A 65 5.73 -21.74 -4.34
N LEU A 66 5.78 -20.88 -5.37
CA LEU A 66 6.27 -21.30 -6.69
C LEU A 66 7.79 -21.12 -6.74
N PRO A 67 8.54 -22.15 -7.18
CA PRO A 67 10.00 -22.08 -7.34
C PRO A 67 10.43 -21.10 -8.42
#